data_AF-A0A914QNF5-F1
#
_entry.id   AF-A0A914QNF5-F1
#
_cell.length_a   1.000
_cell.length_b   1.000
_cell.length_c   1.000
_cell.angle_alpha   90.00
_cell.angle_beta   90.00
_cell.angle_gamma   90.00
#
_symmetry.space_group_name_H-M   'P 1'
#
loop_
_entity.id
_entity.type
_entity.pdbx_description
1 polymer ?
#
loop_
_entity_poly.entity_id
_entity_poly.type
_entity_poly.pdbx_seq_one_letter_code
_entity_poly.pdbx_strand_id
1 'polypeptide(L)'
;MVVACSRFLCYFCRTSRTNQKAMFEHLSFLLDNATMLLARPSLRGSVPLDVAYSSFMDNNELALALKEEELDKVTVYLSRCGLQPNSELINKEYPDIGWDPVEGERYIDFLRFCVWINGENVEENANLVIRLLIRRPECLGVALKGEGQGLFAAFKEAIALSQDIRALEDGEDPQFLHSVVLKEHP
;
A
#
# COMPACT_ATOMS: atom_id res chain seq x y z
N MET A 1 -20.29 7.78 0.91
CA MET A 1 -21.04 6.68 0.27
C MET A 1 -20.12 5.50 -0.04
N VAL A 2 -19.11 5.66 -0.92
CA VAL A 2 -18.16 4.58 -1.30
C VAL A 2 -17.57 3.83 -0.12
N VAL A 3 -16.99 4.54 0.86
CA VAL A 3 -16.38 3.94 2.05
C VAL A 3 -17.35 3.04 2.83
N ALA A 4 -18.60 3.47 2.99
CA ALA A 4 -19.62 2.69 3.70
C ALA A 4 -20.01 1.43 2.92
N CYS A 5 -20.13 1.53 1.59
CA CYS A 5 -20.41 0.40 0.72
C CYS A 5 -19.27 -0.62 0.73
N SER A 6 -18.01 -0.18 0.56
CA SER A 6 -16.84 -1.06 0.63
C SER A 6 -16.76 -1.77 1.97
N ARG A 7 -16.99 -1.04 3.08
CA ARG A 7 -17.00 -1.64 4.42
C ARG A 7 -18.12 -2.68 4.57
N PHE A 8 -19.31 -2.39 4.09
CA PHE A 8 -20.42 -3.35 4.07
C PHE A 8 -20.05 -4.62 3.29
N LEU A 9 -19.45 -4.47 2.12
CA LEU A 9 -19.02 -5.60 1.29
C LEU A 9 -17.92 -6.43 1.98
N CYS A 10 -16.97 -5.80 2.68
CA CYS A 10 -15.99 -6.53 3.50
C CYS A 10 -16.67 -7.37 4.59
N TYR A 11 -17.69 -6.82 5.28
CA TYR A 11 -18.49 -7.62 6.23
C TYR A 11 -19.26 -8.72 5.53
N PHE A 12 -19.86 -8.45 4.37
CA PHE A 12 -20.57 -9.43 3.57
C PHE A 12 -19.68 -10.62 3.22
N CYS A 13 -18.43 -10.39 2.77
CA CYS A 13 -17.45 -11.45 2.53
C CYS A 13 -17.24 -12.32 3.77
N ARG A 14 -17.11 -11.72 4.96
CA ARG A 14 -16.85 -12.46 6.22
C ARG A 14 -18.03 -13.32 6.69
N THR A 15 -19.24 -13.07 6.22
CA THR A 15 -20.42 -13.82 6.70
C THR A 15 -20.46 -15.26 6.19
N SER A 16 -19.94 -15.55 4.99
CA SER A 16 -19.90 -16.92 4.46
C SER A 16 -18.89 -17.10 3.33
N ARG A 17 -18.40 -18.33 3.17
CA ARG A 17 -17.52 -18.71 2.04
C ARG A 17 -18.19 -18.55 0.68
N THR A 18 -19.51 -18.77 0.60
CA THR A 18 -20.30 -18.55 -0.63
C THR A 18 -20.31 -17.08 -1.03
N ASN A 19 -20.46 -16.18 -0.05
CA ASN A 19 -20.43 -14.73 -0.29
C ASN A 19 -19.04 -14.25 -0.72
N GLN A 20 -17.98 -14.79 -0.10
CA GLN A 20 -16.61 -14.58 -0.55
C GLN A 20 -16.43 -15.00 -2.00
N LYS A 21 -16.85 -16.22 -2.37
CA LYS A 21 -16.76 -16.72 -3.74
C LYS A 21 -17.50 -15.83 -4.74
N ALA A 22 -18.74 -15.44 -4.43
CA ALA A 22 -19.51 -14.52 -5.27
C ALA A 22 -18.79 -13.17 -5.46
N MET A 23 -18.13 -12.67 -4.42
CA MET A 23 -17.32 -11.45 -4.55
C MET A 23 -16.02 -11.66 -5.34
N PHE A 24 -15.38 -12.81 -5.19
CA PHE A 24 -14.15 -13.17 -5.88
C PHE A 24 -14.33 -13.26 -7.40
N GLU A 25 -15.51 -13.66 -7.87
CA GLU A 25 -15.86 -13.62 -9.31
C GLU A 25 -15.77 -12.21 -9.92
N HIS A 26 -15.84 -11.18 -9.08
CA HIS A 26 -15.70 -9.78 -9.47
C HIS A 26 -14.33 -9.17 -9.13
N LEU A 27 -13.33 -10.00 -8.77
CA LEU A 27 -12.01 -9.54 -8.34
C LEU A 27 -11.35 -8.60 -9.36
N SER A 28 -11.32 -8.96 -10.64
CA SER A 28 -10.70 -8.10 -11.67
C SER A 28 -11.34 -6.70 -11.71
N PHE A 29 -12.67 -6.63 -11.62
CA PHE A 29 -13.39 -5.35 -11.60
C PHE A 29 -13.05 -4.52 -10.36
N LEU A 30 -12.94 -5.17 -9.19
CA LEU A 30 -12.52 -4.49 -7.96
C LEU A 30 -11.09 -3.95 -8.09
N LEU A 31 -10.19 -4.71 -8.72
CA LEU A 31 -8.81 -4.29 -8.95
C LEU A 31 -8.71 -3.14 -9.97
N ASP A 32 -9.52 -3.14 -11.03
CA ASP A 32 -9.58 -2.02 -11.98
C ASP A 32 -10.01 -0.69 -11.32
N ASN A 33 -10.72 -0.79 -10.19
CA ASN A 33 -11.19 0.35 -9.41
C ASN A 33 -10.43 0.51 -8.07
N ALA A 34 -9.32 -0.20 -7.89
CA ALA A 34 -8.61 -0.26 -6.60
C ALA A 34 -8.03 1.09 -6.17
N THR A 35 -7.61 1.94 -7.11
CA THR A 35 -7.04 3.28 -6.84
C THR A 35 -8.04 4.27 -6.25
N MET A 36 -9.34 3.95 -6.28
CA MET A 36 -10.40 4.84 -5.83
C MET A 36 -10.26 5.14 -4.33
N LEU A 37 -10.02 6.42 -4.02
CA LEU A 37 -9.85 6.98 -2.66
C LEU A 37 -8.56 6.57 -1.94
N LEU A 38 -7.64 5.82 -2.56
CA LEU A 38 -6.38 5.42 -1.92
C LEU A 38 -5.45 6.60 -1.64
N ALA A 39 -5.38 7.56 -2.55
CA ALA A 39 -4.49 8.72 -2.43
C ALA A 39 -4.92 9.74 -1.37
N ARG A 40 -6.05 9.56 -0.66
CA ARG A 40 -6.60 10.53 0.30
C ARG A 40 -6.43 10.05 1.74
N PRO A 41 -5.41 10.55 2.48
CA PRO A 41 -5.17 10.16 3.88
C PRO A 41 -6.37 10.39 4.80
N SER A 42 -7.14 11.46 4.54
CA SER A 42 -8.35 11.80 5.30
C SER A 42 -9.50 10.80 5.12
N LEU A 43 -9.40 9.89 4.15
CA LEU A 43 -10.37 8.85 3.83
C LEU A 43 -9.79 7.46 4.10
N ARG A 44 -9.06 7.30 5.23
CA ARG A 44 -8.64 6.02 5.83
C ARG A 44 -9.83 5.13 6.23
N GLY A 45 -10.70 4.83 5.27
CA GLY A 45 -11.80 3.89 5.40
C GLY A 45 -11.67 2.79 4.37
N SER A 46 -12.64 1.88 4.36
CA SER A 46 -12.64 0.78 3.41
C SER A 46 -12.75 1.29 1.97
N VAL A 47 -11.93 0.75 1.08
CA VAL A 47 -11.89 1.06 -0.36
C VAL A 47 -12.15 -0.21 -1.17
N PRO A 48 -12.34 -0.14 -2.51
CA PRO A 48 -12.49 -1.33 -3.34
C PRO A 48 -11.36 -2.35 -3.21
N LEU A 49 -10.11 -1.92 -3.01
CA LEU A 49 -8.99 -2.82 -2.74
C LEU A 49 -9.19 -3.68 -1.48
N ASP A 50 -9.86 -3.15 -0.45
CA ASP A 50 -10.15 -3.91 0.76
C ASP A 50 -11.18 -4.99 0.54
N VAL A 51 -12.16 -4.70 -0.31
CA VAL A 51 -13.16 -5.69 -0.74
C VAL A 51 -12.47 -6.78 -1.56
N ALA A 52 -11.51 -6.40 -2.42
CA ALA A 52 -10.75 -7.33 -3.24
C ALA A 52 -10.03 -8.37 -2.38
N TYR A 53 -9.18 -7.98 -1.42
CA TYR A 53 -8.53 -8.97 -0.56
C TYR A 53 -9.51 -9.65 0.41
N SER A 54 -10.57 -8.97 0.87
CA SER A 54 -11.60 -9.60 1.72
C SER A 54 -12.33 -10.75 1.02
N SER A 55 -12.33 -10.78 -0.31
CA SER A 55 -12.95 -11.85 -1.10
C SER A 55 -12.21 -13.19 -1.01
N PHE A 56 -10.93 -13.21 -0.59
CA PHE A 56 -10.12 -14.45 -0.49
C PHE A 56 -9.27 -14.59 0.79
N MET A 57 -9.06 -13.54 1.60
CA MET A 57 -8.08 -13.50 2.70
C MET A 57 -8.19 -14.61 3.77
N ASP A 58 -9.35 -15.26 3.91
CA ASP A 58 -9.59 -16.35 4.87
C ASP A 58 -9.93 -17.69 4.16
N ASN A 59 -9.71 -17.77 2.84
CA ASN A 59 -10.11 -18.90 2.01
C ASN A 59 -8.97 -19.38 1.09
N ASN A 60 -8.32 -20.46 1.53
CA ASN A 60 -7.19 -21.08 0.84
C ASN A 60 -7.52 -21.46 -0.62
N GLU A 61 -8.74 -21.95 -0.89
CA GLU A 61 -9.14 -22.35 -2.26
C GLU A 61 -9.19 -21.15 -3.21
N LEU A 62 -9.71 -20.01 -2.75
CA LEU A 62 -9.81 -18.80 -3.56
C LEU A 62 -8.44 -18.14 -3.75
N ALA A 63 -7.59 -18.20 -2.73
CA ALA A 63 -6.23 -17.70 -2.83
C ALA A 63 -5.38 -18.50 -3.82
N LEU A 64 -5.54 -19.81 -3.88
CA LEU A 64 -4.91 -20.66 -4.89
C LEU A 64 -5.51 -20.43 -6.29
N ALA A 65 -6.73 -19.88 -6.37
CA ALA A 65 -7.37 -19.52 -7.62
C ALA A 65 -6.95 -18.13 -8.16
N LEU A 66 -6.10 -17.40 -7.43
CA LEU A 66 -5.55 -16.11 -7.89
C LEU A 66 -4.73 -16.28 -9.16
N LYS A 67 -4.90 -15.34 -10.09
CA LYS A 67 -4.22 -15.34 -11.39
C LYS A 67 -3.02 -14.40 -11.39
N GLU A 68 -2.04 -14.73 -12.23
CA GLU A 68 -0.88 -13.86 -12.49
C GLU A 68 -1.29 -12.46 -12.95
N GLU A 69 -2.34 -12.34 -13.77
CA GLU A 69 -2.86 -11.05 -14.23
C GLU A 69 -3.35 -10.14 -13.06
N GLU A 70 -3.97 -10.73 -12.04
CA GLU A 70 -4.51 -10.00 -10.89
C GLU A 70 -3.37 -9.45 -10.01
N LEU A 71 -2.36 -10.28 -9.75
CA LEU A 71 -1.17 -9.90 -8.98
C LEU A 71 -0.27 -8.93 -9.75
N ASP A 72 -0.13 -9.10 -11.07
CA ASP A 72 0.64 -8.17 -11.91
C ASP A 72 0.01 -6.78 -11.90
N LYS A 73 -1.33 -6.69 -11.98
CA LYS A 73 -2.05 -5.41 -11.91
C LYS A 73 -1.75 -4.65 -10.61
N VAL A 74 -1.80 -5.33 -9.47
CA VAL A 74 -1.46 -4.73 -8.17
C VAL A 74 0.01 -4.31 -8.12
N THR A 75 0.90 -5.13 -8.67
CA THR A 75 2.33 -4.81 -8.72
C THR A 75 2.61 -3.59 -9.60
N VAL A 76 1.88 -3.41 -10.71
CA VAL A 76 1.95 -2.21 -11.56
C VAL A 76 1.45 -0.96 -10.81
N TYR A 77 0.42 -1.07 -9.98
CA TYR A 77 0.01 0.07 -9.16
C TYR A 77 1.05 0.41 -8.10
N LEU A 78 1.60 -0.59 -7.41
CA LEU A 78 2.67 -0.41 -6.44
C LEU A 78 3.92 0.23 -7.07
N SER A 79 4.28 -0.15 -8.30
CA SER A 79 5.44 0.43 -8.99
C SER A 79 5.27 1.94 -9.26
N ARG A 80 4.03 2.39 -9.51
CA ARG A 80 3.71 3.82 -9.66
C ARG A 80 3.89 4.59 -8.35
N CYS A 81 3.50 4.00 -7.22
CA CYS A 81 3.72 4.62 -5.90
C CYS A 81 5.21 4.89 -5.65
N GLY A 82 6.11 4.04 -6.14
CA GLY A 82 7.55 4.26 -6.01
C GLY A 82 8.16 5.26 -7.02
N LEU A 83 7.39 5.77 -7.97
CA LEU A 83 7.84 6.70 -9.02
C LEU A 83 7.19 8.08 -8.93
N GLN A 84 6.07 8.19 -8.21
CA GLN A 84 5.26 9.40 -8.17
C GLN A 84 4.93 9.75 -6.72
N PRO A 85 5.04 11.03 -6.34
CA PRO A 85 4.63 11.47 -5.02
C PRO A 85 3.11 11.61 -4.93
N ASN A 86 2.61 11.61 -3.70
CA ASN A 86 1.18 11.81 -3.44
C ASN A 86 0.77 13.26 -3.70
N SER A 87 0.08 13.52 -4.80
CA SER A 87 -0.33 14.88 -5.18
C SER A 87 -1.32 15.51 -4.19
N GLU A 88 -2.15 14.71 -3.51
CA GLU A 88 -3.11 15.22 -2.50
C GLU A 88 -2.39 15.72 -1.23
N LEU A 89 -1.26 15.10 -0.87
CA LEU A 89 -0.39 15.57 0.21
C LEU A 89 0.36 16.84 -0.18
N ILE A 90 0.93 16.89 -1.40
CA ILE A 90 1.59 18.10 -1.92
C ILE A 90 0.61 19.29 -1.95
N ASN A 91 -0.63 19.07 -2.40
CA ASN A 91 -1.66 20.10 -2.40
C ASN A 91 -2.06 20.58 -0.99
N LYS A 92 -1.73 19.81 0.05
CA LYS A 92 -1.89 20.17 1.46
C LYS A 92 -0.60 20.71 2.09
N GLU A 93 0.37 21.11 1.26
CA GLU A 93 1.64 21.70 1.67
C GLU A 93 2.54 20.72 2.45
N TYR A 94 2.34 19.41 2.28
CA TYR A 94 3.32 18.43 2.77
C TYR A 94 4.55 18.38 1.84
N PRO A 95 5.75 18.11 2.38
CA PRO A 95 6.96 17.97 1.59
C PRO A 95 6.84 16.87 0.52
N ASP A 96 7.39 17.16 -0.66
CA ASP A 96 7.52 16.17 -1.73
C ASP A 96 8.71 15.24 -1.44
N ILE A 97 8.41 13.98 -1.13
CA ILE A 97 9.40 12.94 -0.89
C ILE A 97 9.69 12.08 -2.14
N GLY A 98 9.03 12.35 -3.27
CA GLY A 98 9.25 11.67 -4.55
C GLY A 98 8.60 10.29 -4.70
N TRP A 99 7.84 9.82 -3.70
CA TRP A 99 7.08 8.56 -3.73
C TRP A 99 5.84 8.63 -2.83
N ASP A 100 4.89 7.71 -3.01
CA ASP A 100 3.64 7.64 -2.24
C ASP A 100 3.68 6.50 -1.19
N PRO A 101 3.98 6.82 0.09
CA PRO A 101 3.94 5.84 1.17
C PRO A 101 2.52 5.42 1.58
N VAL A 102 1.52 6.28 1.34
CA VAL A 102 0.15 6.09 1.82
C VAL A 102 -0.56 5.06 0.96
N GLU A 103 -0.48 5.21 -0.37
CA GLU A 103 -1.07 4.26 -1.30
C GLU A 103 -0.26 2.95 -1.36
N GLY A 104 1.07 3.05 -1.32
CA GLY A 104 1.97 1.89 -1.37
C GLY A 104 1.73 0.87 -0.25
N GLU A 105 1.51 1.33 1.00
CA GLU A 105 1.22 0.45 2.14
C GLU A 105 0.00 -0.46 1.87
N ARG A 106 -1.02 0.06 1.18
CA ARG A 106 -2.29 -0.63 0.94
C ARG A 106 -2.12 -1.76 -0.08
N TYR A 107 -1.30 -1.55 -1.11
CA TYR A 107 -0.95 -2.62 -2.06
C TYR A 107 -0.07 -3.69 -1.42
N ILE A 108 0.86 -3.31 -0.54
CA ILE A 108 1.65 -4.30 0.21
C ILE A 108 0.76 -5.13 1.14
N ASP A 109 -0.23 -4.54 1.81
CA ASP A 109 -1.17 -5.29 2.64
C ASP A 109 -2.05 -6.24 1.81
N PHE A 110 -2.48 -5.83 0.59
CA PHE A 110 -3.13 -6.75 -0.34
C PHE A 110 -2.23 -7.95 -0.69
N LEU A 111 -0.96 -7.70 -1.06
CA LEU A 111 0.00 -8.75 -1.39
C LEU A 111 0.27 -9.68 -0.20
N ARG A 112 0.30 -9.14 1.01
CA ARG A 112 0.42 -9.91 2.25
C ARG A 112 -0.71 -10.93 2.39
N PHE A 113 -1.96 -10.55 2.13
CA PHE A 113 -3.09 -11.48 2.17
C PHE A 113 -3.07 -12.51 1.02
N CYS A 114 -2.34 -12.28 -0.06
CA CYS A 114 -2.16 -13.26 -1.13
C CYS A 114 -1.20 -14.39 -0.72
N VAL A 115 -0.19 -14.07 0.10
CA VAL A 115 0.89 -14.98 0.47
C VAL A 115 0.71 -15.61 1.85
N TRP A 116 -0.06 -14.99 2.74
CA TRP A 116 -0.25 -15.44 4.11
C TRP A 116 -1.74 -15.53 4.46
N ILE A 117 -2.23 -16.75 4.67
CA ILE A 117 -3.65 -17.03 4.89
C ILE A 117 -3.79 -18.05 6.02
N ASN A 118 -4.68 -17.77 6.97
CA ASN A 118 -4.98 -18.68 8.09
C ASN A 118 -3.76 -19.17 8.88
N GLY A 119 -2.67 -18.40 8.92
CA GLY A 119 -1.43 -18.76 9.61
C GLY A 119 -0.45 -19.61 8.77
N GLU A 120 -0.76 -19.83 7.49
CA GLU A 120 0.04 -20.62 6.57
C GLU A 120 0.50 -19.77 5.36
N ASN A 121 1.64 -20.17 4.78
CA ASN A 121 2.18 -19.57 3.58
C ASN A 121 1.59 -20.24 2.33
N VAL A 122 1.12 -19.44 1.38
CA VAL A 122 0.74 -19.88 0.04
C VAL A 122 1.94 -19.74 -0.89
N GLU A 123 2.76 -20.79 -0.97
CA GLU A 123 4.07 -20.75 -1.65
C GLU A 123 3.99 -20.41 -3.15
N GLU A 124 2.96 -20.89 -3.85
CA GLU A 124 2.75 -20.57 -5.27
C GLU A 124 2.54 -19.06 -5.48
N ASN A 125 1.72 -18.43 -4.64
CA ASN A 125 1.49 -17.00 -4.66
C ASN A 125 2.75 -16.23 -4.26
N ALA A 126 3.47 -16.68 -3.23
CA ALA A 126 4.71 -16.05 -2.80
C ALA A 126 5.77 -16.03 -3.92
N ASN A 127 5.96 -17.17 -4.59
CA ASN A 127 6.87 -17.28 -5.73
C ASN A 127 6.48 -16.35 -6.89
N LEU A 128 5.19 -16.23 -7.17
CA LEU A 128 4.68 -15.33 -8.20
C LEU A 128 4.88 -13.85 -7.81
N VAL A 129 4.49 -13.46 -6.60
CA VAL A 129 4.68 -12.09 -6.07
C VAL A 129 6.15 -11.69 -6.12
N ILE A 130 7.06 -12.55 -5.64
CA ILE A 130 8.50 -12.27 -5.69
C ILE A 130 8.97 -12.07 -7.15
N ARG A 131 8.58 -12.96 -8.07
CA ARG A 131 8.94 -12.84 -9.49
C ARG A 131 8.44 -11.54 -10.12
N LEU A 132 7.24 -11.09 -9.75
CA LEU A 132 6.67 -9.84 -10.24
C LEU A 132 7.40 -8.61 -9.67
N LEU A 133 7.75 -8.64 -8.38
CA LEU A 133 8.47 -7.55 -7.69
C LEU A 133 9.91 -7.40 -8.18
N ILE A 134 10.66 -8.49 -8.37
CA ILE A 134 12.07 -8.38 -8.86
C ILE A 134 12.15 -7.84 -10.30
N ARG A 135 11.08 -7.99 -11.09
CA ARG A 135 10.99 -7.42 -12.44
C ARG A 135 10.68 -5.92 -12.43
N ARG A 136 10.27 -5.37 -11.28
CA ARG A 136 9.90 -3.97 -11.08
C ARG A 136 10.59 -3.42 -9.83
N PRO A 137 11.90 -3.09 -9.92
CA PRO A 137 12.64 -2.53 -8.78
C PRO A 137 11.99 -1.24 -8.25
N GLU A 138 11.12 -0.59 -9.02
CA GLU A 138 10.37 0.58 -8.62
C GLU A 138 9.41 0.32 -7.45
N CYS A 139 8.96 -0.92 -7.27
CA CYS A 139 8.15 -1.34 -6.12
C CYS A 139 8.93 -1.33 -4.79
N LEU A 140 10.26 -1.34 -4.85
CA LEU A 140 11.10 -1.22 -3.65
C LEU A 140 11.14 0.25 -3.21
N GLY A 141 11.31 0.52 -1.91
CA GLY A 141 11.51 1.89 -1.43
C GLY A 141 12.78 2.51 -2.01
N VAL A 142 12.82 3.84 -2.13
CA VAL A 142 13.96 4.60 -2.71
C VAL A 142 15.32 4.22 -2.11
N ALA A 143 15.36 3.90 -0.81
CA ALA A 143 16.57 3.49 -0.11
C ALA A 143 17.08 2.08 -0.47
N LEU A 144 16.27 1.26 -1.14
CA LEU A 144 16.56 -0.13 -1.51
C LEU A 144 16.73 -0.32 -3.03
N LYS A 145 16.51 0.71 -3.84
CA LYS A 145 16.70 0.65 -5.29
C LYS A 145 18.18 0.82 -5.64
N GLY A 146 18.73 -0.06 -6.48
CA GLY A 146 20.09 0.10 -7.04
C GLY A 146 21.19 0.25 -5.96
N GLU A 147 21.94 1.34 -6.02
CA GLU A 147 22.97 1.75 -5.03
C GLU A 147 22.37 2.54 -3.85
N GLY A 148 21.12 2.23 -3.45
CA GLY A 148 20.45 2.91 -2.35
C GLY A 148 21.24 2.83 -1.04
N GLN A 149 21.01 3.80 -0.13
CA GLN A 149 21.74 3.90 1.14
C GLN A 149 21.45 2.75 2.13
N GLY A 150 20.49 1.88 1.80
CA GLY A 150 20.12 0.72 2.59
C GLY A 150 19.09 1.05 3.68
N LEU A 151 18.48 -0.01 4.21
CA LEU A 151 17.35 0.09 5.14
C LEU A 151 17.72 0.80 6.46
N PHE A 152 18.94 0.58 6.95
CA PHE A 152 19.40 1.17 8.21
C PHE A 152 19.53 2.69 8.15
N ALA A 153 20.08 3.21 7.04
CA ALA A 153 20.16 4.66 6.81
C ALA A 153 18.75 5.26 6.69
N ALA A 154 17.87 4.61 5.92
CA ALA A 154 16.48 5.04 5.76
C ALA A 154 15.72 5.13 7.09
N PHE A 155 15.89 4.15 7.99
CA PHE A 155 15.27 4.22 9.32
C PHE A 155 15.83 5.35 10.18
N LYS A 156 17.14 5.63 10.10
CA LYS A 156 17.72 6.77 10.83
C LYS A 156 17.14 8.09 10.35
N GLU A 157 17.02 8.27 9.02
CA GLU A 157 16.41 9.45 8.43
C GLU A 157 14.93 9.58 8.82
N ALA A 158 14.16 8.49 8.80
CA ALA A 158 12.77 8.48 9.22
C ALA A 158 12.59 8.82 10.71
N ILE A 159 13.48 8.34 11.58
CA ILE A 159 13.49 8.69 13.02
C ILE A 159 13.78 10.18 13.20
N ALA A 160 14.80 10.72 12.53
CA ALA A 160 15.13 12.13 12.60
C ALA A 160 13.95 13.01 12.11
N LEU A 161 13.34 12.63 10.98
CA LEU A 161 12.14 13.30 10.46
C LEU A 161 10.99 13.29 11.49
N SER A 162 10.74 12.16 12.16
CA SER A 162 9.71 12.08 13.18
C SER A 162 10.01 12.94 14.41
N GLN A 163 11.28 13.13 14.77
CA GLN A 163 11.69 13.99 15.88
C GLN A 163 11.51 15.47 15.52
N ASP A 164 11.92 15.85 14.32
CA ASP A 164 11.78 17.21 13.78
C ASP A 164 10.31 17.64 13.69
N ILE A 165 9.42 16.75 13.25
CA ILE A 165 7.97 17.02 13.22
C ILE A 165 7.45 17.33 14.62
N ARG A 166 7.87 16.56 15.64
CA ARG A 166 7.46 16.82 17.04
C ARG A 166 7.99 18.16 17.55
N ALA A 167 9.25 18.47 17.23
CA ALA A 167 9.84 19.76 17.60
C ALA A 167 9.07 20.94 16.99
N LEU A 168 8.64 20.83 15.73
CA LEU A 168 7.78 21.83 15.08
C LEU A 168 6.41 21.96 15.74
N GLU A 169 5.79 20.83 16.12
CA GLU A 169 4.52 20.83 16.87
C GLU A 169 4.65 21.51 18.25
N ASP A 170 5.81 21.37 18.90
CA ASP A 170 6.14 22.00 20.18
C ASP A 170 6.59 23.48 20.04
N GLY A 171 6.68 24.00 18.82
CA GLY A 171 6.97 25.41 18.52
C GLY A 171 8.45 25.77 18.40
N GLU A 172 9.33 24.79 18.19
CA GLU A 172 10.76 25.05 17.93
C GLU A 172 11.00 25.69 16.54
N ASP A 173 12.08 26.47 16.41
CA ASP A 173 12.41 27.18 15.17
C ASP A 173 12.88 26.19 14.07
N PRO A 174 12.31 26.24 12.85
CA PRO A 174 12.69 25.41 11.71
C PRO A 174 14.20 25.39 11.38
N GLN A 175 14.97 26.38 11.83
CA GLN A 175 16.43 26.41 11.67
C GLN A 175 17.17 25.27 12.39
N PHE A 176 16.56 24.68 13.43
CA PHE A 176 17.18 23.60 14.23
C PHE A 176 16.84 22.20 13.74
N LEU A 177 16.01 22.06 12.70
CA LEU A 177 15.63 20.75 12.17
C LEU A 177 16.85 19.98 11.66
N HIS A 178 16.81 18.66 11.68
CA HIS A 178 17.89 17.80 11.19
C HIS A 178 17.61 17.23 9.79
N SER A 179 16.33 17.07 9.44
CA SER A 179 15.82 16.49 8.21
C SER A 179 16.07 17.40 7.02
N VAL A 180 16.67 16.83 5.97
CA VAL A 180 16.89 17.52 4.69
C VAL A 180 15.55 17.82 4.00
N VAL A 181 14.59 16.89 4.09
CA VAL A 181 13.27 17.01 3.47
C VAL A 181 12.49 18.22 3.98
N LEU A 182 12.54 18.49 5.29
CA LEU A 182 11.85 19.64 5.89
C LEU A 182 12.63 20.96 5.72
N LYS A 183 13.93 20.90 5.46
CA LYS A 183 14.75 22.09 5.18
C LYS A 183 14.59 22.61 3.76
N GLU A 184 14.44 21.70 2.80
CA GLU A 184 14.28 22.05 1.38
C GLU A 184 12.87 22.56 1.06
N HIS A 185 11.88 22.17 1.87
CA HIS A 185 10.48 22.59 1.78
C HIS A 185 9.94 23.00 3.17
N PRO A 186 10.29 24.22 3.66
CA PRO A 186 9.84 24.74 4.95
C PRO A 186 8.35 25.06 5.01
#